data_AF-A0A497PPS7-F1
#
_entry.id   AF-A0A497PPS7-F1
#
_cell.length_a   1.000
_cell.length_b   1.000
_cell.length_c   1.000
_cell.angle_alpha   90.00
_cell.angle_beta   90.00
_cell.angle_gamma   90.00
#
_symmetry.space_group_name_H-M   'P 1'
#
loop_
_entity.id
_entity.type
_entity.pdbx_description
1 polymer ?
#
loop_
_entity_poly.entity_id
_entity_poly.type
_entity_poly.pdbx_seq_one_letter_code
_entity_poly.pdbx_strand_id
1 'polypeptide(L)'
;MTRLTHVLVLVILVLPVFALAPSIVTEPSRTPTSPTPTETSVTSAFVKEKLRVAVYVEANTTLPAYAEGGYFSNYGPDLANFLEAEGFTVTQITTEDILQGELIAARYDTFVLCNQLPRESIVDQVMDYWLAGGSILSFGGSMGYLLWVGMIHPSLKGDFGIVGVGPTPYYWVDDAYENLTIVTRSPVTQAYNLNDTIIYHNVATVWNRYELEGLIGPDF
;
A
#
# COMPACT_ATOMS: atom_id res chain seq x y z
N MET A 1 -6.96 -37.63 -30.87
CA MET A 1 -6.23 -36.57 -31.62
C MET A 1 -6.15 -35.23 -30.88
N THR A 2 -7.14 -34.87 -30.05
CA THR A 2 -7.17 -33.59 -29.29
C THR A 2 -6.06 -33.42 -28.24
N ARG A 3 -5.61 -34.50 -27.58
CA ARG A 3 -4.50 -34.42 -26.59
C ARG A 3 -3.16 -34.02 -27.20
N LEU A 4 -2.91 -34.38 -28.46
CA LEU A 4 -1.65 -34.03 -29.16
C LEU A 4 -1.61 -32.52 -29.46
N THR A 5 -2.76 -31.93 -29.77
CA THR A 5 -2.92 -30.50 -30.07
C THR A 5 -2.66 -29.62 -28.85
N HIS A 6 -3.11 -30.04 -27.66
CA HIS A 6 -2.92 -29.27 -26.42
C HIS A 6 -1.46 -29.27 -25.95
N VAL A 7 -0.75 -30.39 -26.15
CA VAL A 7 0.70 -30.46 -25.84
C VAL A 7 1.51 -29.57 -26.79
N LEU A 8 1.14 -29.51 -28.07
CA LEU A 8 1.81 -28.66 -29.05
C LEU A 8 1.67 -27.16 -28.73
N VAL A 9 0.46 -26.73 -28.32
CA VAL A 9 0.20 -25.33 -27.94
C VAL A 9 0.98 -24.94 -26.68
N LEU A 10 1.09 -25.83 -25.70
CA LEU A 10 1.87 -25.57 -24.48
C LEU A 10 3.38 -25.45 -24.78
N VAL A 11 3.90 -26.27 -25.69
CA VAL A 11 5.32 -26.22 -26.10
C VAL A 11 5.65 -24.92 -26.84
N ILE A 12 4.74 -24.43 -27.70
CA ILE A 12 4.93 -23.15 -28.43
C ILE A 12 4.92 -21.94 -27.48
N LEU A 13 4.13 -21.98 -26.40
CA LEU A 13 4.03 -20.87 -25.44
C LEU A 13 5.23 -20.76 -24.48
N VAL A 14 5.90 -21.86 -24.15
CA VAL A 14 7.00 -21.87 -23.17
C VAL A 14 8.38 -21.67 -23.83
N LEU A 15 8.54 -22.05 -25.10
CA LEU A 15 9.81 -21.95 -25.85
C LEU A 15 10.39 -20.52 -25.98
N PRO A 16 9.63 -19.44 -26.18
CA PRO A 16 10.23 -18.10 -26.30
C PRO A 16 10.77 -17.54 -24.96
N VAL A 17 10.36 -18.09 -23.81
CA VAL A 17 10.85 -17.63 -22.49
C VAL A 17 12.30 -18.05 -22.25
N PHE A 18 12.79 -19.12 -22.89
CA PHE A 18 14.17 -19.59 -22.74
C PHE A 18 15.15 -19.00 -23.76
N ALA A 19 14.67 -18.37 -24.83
CA ALA A 19 15.53 -17.80 -25.88
C ALA A 19 16.09 -16.41 -25.53
N LEU A 20 15.69 -15.82 -24.40
CA LEU A 20 16.16 -14.51 -23.92
C LEU A 20 17.10 -14.59 -22.71
N ALA A 21 17.60 -15.79 -22.36
CA ALA A 21 18.69 -15.89 -21.41
C ALA A 21 19.95 -15.22 -22.02
N PRO A 22 20.58 -14.24 -21.35
CA PRO A 22 21.82 -13.66 -21.85
C PRO A 22 22.88 -14.77 -21.93
N SER A 23 23.31 -15.07 -23.15
CA SER A 23 24.45 -15.95 -23.39
C SER A 23 25.68 -15.33 -22.75
N ILE A 24 26.26 -16.02 -21.77
CA ILE A 24 27.57 -15.71 -21.22
C ILE A 24 28.58 -15.88 -22.35
N VAL A 25 28.96 -14.75 -22.96
CA VAL A 25 30.03 -14.70 -23.96
C VAL A 25 31.33 -15.09 -23.26
N THR A 26 31.94 -16.18 -23.70
CA THR A 26 33.29 -16.57 -23.28
C THR A 26 34.26 -15.54 -23.87
N GLU A 27 34.94 -14.76 -23.01
CA GLU A 27 35.89 -13.74 -23.45
C GLU A 27 37.09 -14.34 -24.21
N PRO A 28 37.55 -13.72 -25.32
CA PRO A 28 38.87 -13.97 -25.85
C PRO A 28 39.93 -13.28 -24.99
N SER A 29 40.96 -14.06 -24.61
CA SER A 29 42.17 -13.67 -23.89
C SER A 29 42.63 -12.23 -24.18
N ARG A 30 42.47 -11.33 -23.20
CA ARG A 30 42.99 -9.96 -23.26
C ARG A 30 44.38 -9.86 -22.62
N THR A 31 45.32 -9.34 -23.39
CA THR A 31 46.60 -8.76 -22.95
C THR A 31 46.34 -7.71 -21.85
N PRO A 32 47.16 -7.61 -20.78
CA PRO A 32 46.90 -6.66 -19.71
C PRO A 32 47.24 -5.23 -20.17
N THR A 33 46.23 -4.52 -20.67
CA THR A 33 46.26 -3.05 -20.73
C THR A 33 45.81 -2.53 -19.37
N SER A 34 46.66 -1.71 -18.73
CA SER A 34 46.36 -1.06 -17.45
C SER A 34 44.94 -0.49 -17.43
N PRO A 35 44.13 -0.81 -16.40
CA PRO A 35 42.82 -0.20 -16.27
C PRO A 35 43.02 1.29 -15.93
N THR A 36 42.71 2.16 -16.89
CA THR A 36 42.37 3.54 -16.59
C THR A 36 41.16 3.49 -15.65
N PRO A 37 41.19 4.14 -14.47
CA PRO A 37 40.04 4.13 -13.57
C PRO A 37 38.90 4.88 -14.26
N THR A 38 37.93 4.14 -14.79
CA THR A 38 36.65 4.71 -15.21
C THR A 38 35.91 5.09 -13.93
N GLU A 39 35.84 6.37 -13.61
CA GLU A 39 34.93 6.86 -12.57
C GLU A 39 33.48 6.61 -13.01
N THR A 40 32.93 5.47 -12.63
CA THR A 40 31.49 5.17 -12.71
C THR A 40 30.77 5.66 -11.45
N SER A 41 31.11 6.83 -10.91
CA SER A 41 30.19 7.52 -10.00
C SER A 41 29.22 8.33 -10.85
N VAL A 42 28.14 7.68 -11.29
CA VAL A 42 26.95 8.44 -11.67
C VAL A 42 26.42 8.99 -10.34
N THR A 43 26.65 10.27 -10.09
CA THR A 43 25.99 10.96 -8.99
C THR A 43 24.50 10.84 -9.23
N SER A 44 23.82 9.97 -8.47
CA SER A 44 22.37 10.02 -8.34
C SER A 44 22.05 11.37 -7.71
N ALA A 45 21.85 12.37 -8.55
CA ALA A 45 21.20 13.60 -8.12
C ALA A 45 19.75 13.23 -7.90
N PHE A 46 19.40 12.85 -6.67
CA PHE A 46 18.01 12.89 -6.23
C PHE A 46 17.57 14.34 -6.37
N VAL A 47 16.93 14.66 -7.49
CA VAL A 47 16.19 15.90 -7.62
C VAL A 47 15.16 15.85 -6.49
N LYS A 48 15.20 16.84 -5.60
CA LYS A 48 14.20 16.99 -4.56
C LYS A 48 12.90 17.42 -5.24
N GLU A 49 12.21 16.46 -5.84
CA GLU A 49 10.89 16.66 -6.41
C GLU A 49 9.87 16.70 -5.26
N LYS A 50 8.87 17.58 -5.40
CA LYS A 50 7.74 17.61 -4.48
C LYS A 50 6.91 16.35 -4.72
N LEU A 51 6.59 15.61 -3.66
CA LEU A 51 5.70 14.46 -3.78
C LEU A 51 4.32 14.93 -4.27
N ARG A 52 3.79 14.20 -5.24
CA ARG A 52 2.49 14.43 -5.89
C ARG A 52 1.46 13.59 -5.18
N VAL A 53 0.54 14.25 -4.49
CA VAL A 53 -0.42 13.62 -3.59
C VAL A 53 -1.83 13.82 -4.14
N ALA A 54 -2.51 12.72 -4.44
CA ALA A 54 -3.95 12.74 -4.67
C ALA A 54 -4.67 12.59 -3.33
N VAL A 55 -5.58 13.50 -3.00
CA VAL A 55 -6.42 13.41 -1.80
C VAL A 55 -7.84 13.12 -2.24
N TYR A 56 -8.40 12.00 -1.79
CA TYR A 56 -9.80 11.69 -2.03
C TYR A 56 -10.70 12.65 -1.26
N VAL A 57 -11.54 13.36 -1.99
CA VAL A 57 -12.47 14.35 -1.44
C VAL A 57 -13.83 14.08 -2.03
N GLU A 58 -14.74 13.55 -1.21
CA GLU A 58 -16.11 13.31 -1.60
C GLU A 58 -17.06 13.96 -0.58
N ALA A 59 -18.09 14.68 -1.03
CA ALA A 59 -18.95 15.42 -0.10
C ALA A 59 -19.86 14.48 0.70
N ASN A 60 -20.27 13.38 0.07
CA ASN A 60 -21.14 12.40 0.69
C ASN A 60 -20.28 11.42 1.54
N THR A 61 -20.66 11.18 2.78
CA THR A 61 -19.98 10.23 3.68
C THR A 61 -20.84 9.02 4.00
N THR A 62 -21.95 8.84 3.28
CA THR A 62 -22.79 7.64 3.37
C THR A 62 -21.95 6.40 3.11
N LEU A 63 -22.18 5.40 3.94
CA LEU A 63 -21.50 4.12 3.92
C LEU A 63 -21.76 3.39 2.58
N PRO A 64 -20.71 2.93 1.87
CA PRO A 64 -20.85 1.96 0.78
C PRO A 64 -21.45 0.63 1.28
N ALA A 65 -22.09 -0.17 0.42
CA ALA A 65 -22.75 -1.41 0.85
C ALA A 65 -21.74 -2.51 1.23
N TYR A 66 -20.48 -2.40 0.79
CA TYR A 66 -19.40 -3.29 1.25
C TYR A 66 -18.93 -3.02 2.68
N ALA A 67 -19.31 -1.89 3.27
CA ALA A 67 -18.82 -1.46 4.57
C ALA A 67 -19.94 -1.56 5.62
N GLU A 68 -19.54 -1.80 6.86
CA GLU A 68 -20.45 -1.88 8.00
C GLU A 68 -19.97 -0.93 9.10
N GLY A 69 -20.86 -0.04 9.56
CA GLY A 69 -20.67 0.94 10.64
C GLY A 69 -19.37 1.76 10.57
N GLY A 70 -18.95 2.31 11.71
CA GLY A 70 -17.84 3.25 11.81
C GLY A 70 -18.26 4.72 11.67
N TYR A 71 -17.31 5.63 11.92
CA TYR A 71 -17.50 7.07 11.75
C TYR A 71 -16.61 7.58 10.62
N PHE A 72 -17.22 8.20 9.61
CA PHE A 72 -16.53 8.76 8.46
C PHE A 72 -16.76 10.26 8.38
N SER A 73 -15.72 10.98 8.00
CA SER A 73 -15.71 12.43 7.94
C SER A 73 -15.29 12.93 6.57
N ASN A 74 -15.50 14.21 6.33
CA ASN A 74 -15.15 14.90 5.09
C ASN A 74 -13.92 15.81 5.28
N TYR A 75 -12.94 15.39 6.09
CA TYR A 75 -11.73 16.18 6.37
C TYR A 75 -10.73 16.24 5.20
N GLY A 76 -11.04 15.60 4.07
CA GLY A 76 -10.20 15.61 2.87
C GLY A 76 -9.73 17.00 2.42
N PRO A 77 -10.61 18.02 2.31
CA PRO A 77 -10.20 19.38 1.95
C PRO A 77 -9.23 20.01 2.96
N ASP A 78 -9.47 19.83 4.26
CA ASP A 78 -8.60 20.39 5.31
C ASP A 78 -7.20 19.74 5.27
N LEU A 79 -7.16 18.42 5.07
CA LEU A 79 -5.90 17.69 4.91
C LEU A 79 -5.17 18.12 3.62
N ALA A 80 -5.90 18.32 2.51
CA ALA A 80 -5.30 18.78 1.27
C ALA A 80 -4.64 20.17 1.43
N ASN A 81 -5.33 21.10 2.10
CA ASN A 81 -4.79 22.43 2.40
C ASN A 81 -3.55 22.35 3.30
N PHE A 82 -3.56 21.48 4.31
CA PHE A 82 -2.41 21.25 5.18
C PHE A 82 -1.20 20.72 4.39
N LEU A 83 -1.39 19.69 3.56
CA LEU A 83 -0.31 19.11 2.75
C LEU A 83 0.26 20.12 1.75
N GLU A 84 -0.58 20.94 1.13
CA GLU A 84 -0.11 21.99 0.23
C GLU A 84 0.75 23.03 0.97
N ALA A 85 0.35 23.42 2.20
CA ALA A 85 1.12 24.33 3.06
C ALA A 85 2.49 23.75 3.46
N GLU A 86 2.59 22.43 3.63
CA GLU A 86 3.84 21.70 3.88
C GLU A 86 4.70 21.49 2.61
N GLY A 87 4.23 22.00 1.47
CA GLY A 87 5.01 22.06 0.23
C GLY A 87 4.84 20.86 -0.70
N PHE A 88 3.87 19.97 -0.45
CA PHE A 88 3.49 18.90 -1.37
C PHE A 88 2.75 19.44 -2.61
N THR A 89 2.76 18.69 -3.71
CA THR A 89 1.92 18.98 -4.88
C THR A 89 0.62 18.21 -4.72
N VAL A 90 -0.44 18.88 -4.29
CA VAL A 90 -1.70 18.23 -3.92
C VAL A 90 -2.73 18.38 -5.03
N THR A 91 -3.46 17.31 -5.33
CA THR A 91 -4.68 17.34 -6.14
C THR A 91 -5.80 16.71 -5.36
N GLN A 92 -6.89 17.45 -5.15
CA GLN A 92 -8.13 16.88 -4.63
C GLN A 92 -8.83 16.15 -5.78
N ILE A 93 -9.20 14.89 -5.57
CA ILE A 93 -9.89 14.07 -6.57
C ILE A 93 -11.18 13.48 -5.98
N THR A 94 -12.22 13.47 -6.80
CA THR A 94 -13.56 12.98 -6.47
C THR A 94 -13.80 11.57 -7.03
N THR A 95 -14.96 10.99 -6.74
CA THR A 95 -15.39 9.75 -7.40
C THR A 95 -15.41 9.87 -8.93
N GLU A 96 -15.90 11.01 -9.44
CA GLU A 96 -16.03 11.23 -10.89
C GLU A 96 -14.66 11.32 -11.56
N ASP A 97 -13.70 12.03 -10.96
CA ASP A 97 -12.34 12.12 -11.49
C ASP A 97 -11.69 10.74 -11.60
N ILE A 98 -11.91 9.87 -10.59
CA ILE A 98 -11.39 8.50 -10.59
C ILE A 98 -12.06 7.66 -11.67
N LEU A 99 -13.37 7.79 -11.88
CA LEU A 99 -14.08 7.12 -12.98
C LEU A 99 -13.59 7.57 -14.35
N GLN A 100 -13.13 8.83 -14.46
CA GLN A 100 -12.53 9.39 -15.68
C GLN A 100 -11.05 9.00 -15.86
N GLY A 101 -10.48 8.23 -14.93
CA GLY A 101 -9.11 7.71 -15.04
C GLY A 101 -8.03 8.68 -14.54
N GLU A 102 -8.38 9.65 -13.69
CA GLU A 102 -7.40 10.60 -13.16
C GLU A 102 -6.43 9.94 -12.17
N LEU A 103 -6.89 8.94 -11.40
CA LEU A 103 -6.06 8.23 -10.42
C LEU A 103 -5.13 7.21 -11.10
N ILE A 104 -3.90 7.63 -11.42
CA ILE A 104 -2.88 6.76 -12.01
C ILE A 104 -1.53 6.93 -11.29
N ALA A 105 -0.80 5.83 -11.10
CA ALA A 105 0.50 5.79 -10.40
C ALA A 105 1.56 6.69 -11.08
N ALA A 106 1.45 6.91 -12.39
CA ALA A 106 2.33 7.83 -13.11
C ALA A 106 2.15 9.31 -12.72
N ARG A 107 0.97 9.71 -12.19
CA ARG A 107 0.64 11.09 -11.82
C ARG A 107 0.78 11.38 -10.34
N TYR A 108 0.58 10.37 -9.50
CA TYR A 108 0.57 10.52 -8.05
C TYR A 108 1.47 9.50 -7.39
N ASP A 109 2.34 9.99 -6.51
CA ASP A 109 3.21 9.16 -5.69
C ASP A 109 2.40 8.52 -4.55
N THR A 110 1.41 9.25 -4.02
CA THR A 110 0.52 8.77 -2.96
C THR A 110 -0.93 9.18 -3.21
N PHE A 111 -1.85 8.25 -2.96
CA PHE A 111 -3.28 8.47 -2.84
C PHE A 111 -3.72 8.44 -1.37
N VAL A 112 -4.44 9.45 -0.92
CA VAL A 112 -4.81 9.65 0.48
C VAL A 112 -6.30 9.44 0.68
N LEU A 113 -6.64 8.54 1.60
CA LEU A 113 -8.00 8.29 2.07
C LEU A 113 -8.17 8.89 3.47
N CYS A 114 -8.80 10.07 3.55
CA CYS A 114 -8.95 10.82 4.80
C CYS A 114 -10.23 10.41 5.55
N ASN A 115 -10.15 9.35 6.38
CA ASN A 115 -11.28 8.82 7.16
C ASN A 115 -12.61 8.75 6.37
N GLN A 116 -12.48 8.40 5.09
CA GLN A 116 -13.56 8.34 4.13
C GLN A 116 -13.35 7.12 3.24
N LEU A 117 -14.44 6.42 2.95
CA LEU A 117 -14.41 5.22 2.12
C LEU A 117 -14.60 5.56 0.65
N PRO A 118 -13.86 4.92 -0.27
CA PRO A 118 -14.15 4.96 -1.69
C PRO A 118 -15.60 4.55 -2.00
N ARG A 119 -16.18 5.07 -3.08
CA ARG A 119 -17.45 4.53 -3.59
C ARG A 119 -17.25 3.15 -4.17
N GLU A 120 -18.30 2.34 -4.14
CA GLU A 120 -18.30 1.02 -4.79
C GLU A 120 -17.90 1.10 -6.26
N SER A 121 -18.34 2.14 -6.95
CA SER A 121 -18.06 2.39 -8.35
C SER A 121 -16.58 2.65 -8.66
N ILE A 122 -15.75 2.95 -7.66
CA ILE A 122 -14.32 3.25 -7.83
C ILE A 122 -13.40 2.25 -7.12
N VAL A 123 -13.94 1.20 -6.52
CA VAL A 123 -13.16 0.20 -5.77
C VAL A 123 -12.07 -0.41 -6.64
N ASP A 124 -12.41 -0.80 -7.87
CA ASP A 124 -11.49 -1.46 -8.79
C ASP A 124 -10.40 -0.51 -9.28
N GLN A 125 -10.73 0.76 -9.52
CA GLN A 125 -9.78 1.79 -9.96
C GLN A 125 -8.75 2.11 -8.88
N VAL A 126 -9.17 2.15 -7.61
CA VAL A 126 -8.24 2.32 -6.48
C VAL A 126 -7.35 1.08 -6.32
N MET A 127 -7.88 -0.13 -6.57
CA MET A 127 -7.08 -1.35 -6.62
C MET A 127 -6.07 -1.34 -7.77
N ASP A 128 -6.48 -0.93 -8.96
CA ASP A 128 -5.60 -0.82 -10.13
C ASP A 128 -4.45 0.17 -9.88
N TYR A 129 -4.73 1.31 -9.23
CA TYR A 129 -3.71 2.26 -8.80
C TYR A 129 -2.66 1.62 -7.87
N TRP A 130 -3.11 0.86 -6.87
CA TRP A 130 -2.24 0.12 -5.95
C TRP A 130 -1.40 -0.94 -6.68
N LEU A 131 -2.04 -1.76 -7.52
CA LEU A 131 -1.36 -2.82 -8.28
C LEU A 131 -0.37 -2.26 -9.31
N ALA A 132 -0.58 -1.05 -9.80
CA ALA A 132 0.36 -0.32 -10.65
C ALA A 132 1.57 0.25 -9.89
N GLY A 133 1.65 0.03 -8.57
CA GLY A 133 2.74 0.50 -7.71
C GLY A 133 2.50 1.84 -7.04
N GLY A 134 1.27 2.37 -7.10
CA GLY A 134 0.87 3.57 -6.36
C GLY A 134 0.80 3.30 -4.85
N SER A 135 1.16 4.29 -4.02
CA SER A 135 1.08 4.15 -2.56
C SER A 135 -0.23 4.70 -2.00
N ILE A 136 -0.77 4.08 -0.96
CA ILE A 136 -1.99 4.56 -0.29
C ILE A 136 -1.68 4.94 1.16
N LEU A 137 -2.12 6.13 1.57
CA LEU A 137 -2.11 6.60 2.94
C LEU A 137 -3.55 6.70 3.45
N SER A 138 -3.91 5.86 4.42
CA SER A 138 -5.25 5.82 5.01
C SER A 138 -5.27 6.38 6.43
N PHE A 139 -6.35 7.07 6.77
CA PHE A 139 -6.62 7.56 8.13
C PHE A 139 -7.91 6.96 8.69
N GLY A 140 -7.92 6.65 9.99
CA GLY A 140 -9.12 6.20 10.70
C GLY A 140 -9.80 4.98 10.05
N GLY A 141 -11.12 5.03 9.93
CA GLY A 141 -11.95 3.95 9.40
C GLY A 141 -11.69 3.60 7.93
N SER A 142 -11.01 4.46 7.16
CA SER A 142 -10.64 4.14 5.77
C SER A 142 -9.69 2.94 5.66
N MET A 143 -9.02 2.58 6.75
CA MET A 143 -8.20 1.37 6.83
C MET A 143 -9.01 0.08 6.63
N GLY A 144 -10.30 0.07 7.03
CA GLY A 144 -11.20 -1.06 6.79
C GLY A 144 -11.39 -1.37 5.31
N TYR A 145 -11.36 -0.34 4.45
CA TYR A 145 -11.37 -0.55 2.98
C TYR A 145 -10.14 -1.36 2.55
N LEU A 146 -8.94 -1.02 3.03
CA LEU A 146 -7.69 -1.70 2.62
C LEU A 146 -7.65 -3.17 3.05
N LEU A 147 -8.26 -3.50 4.18
CA LEU A 147 -8.46 -4.89 4.63
C LEU A 147 -9.48 -5.60 3.74
N TRP A 148 -10.65 -4.98 3.53
CA TRP A 148 -11.74 -5.53 2.74
C TRP A 148 -11.34 -5.84 1.29
N VAL A 149 -10.55 -4.98 0.65
CA VAL A 149 -10.04 -5.28 -0.71
C VAL A 149 -8.85 -6.25 -0.72
N GLY A 150 -8.27 -6.55 0.44
CA GLY A 150 -7.14 -7.46 0.60
C GLY A 150 -5.76 -6.85 0.28
N MET A 151 -5.63 -5.51 0.33
CA MET A 151 -4.35 -4.81 0.08
C MET A 151 -3.35 -5.02 1.21
N ILE A 152 -3.82 -5.05 2.45
CA ILE A 152 -2.97 -5.28 3.63
C ILE A 152 -2.74 -6.78 3.83
N HIS A 153 -3.82 -7.56 3.73
CA HIS A 153 -3.77 -8.99 3.92
C HIS A 153 -4.79 -9.72 3.02
N PRO A 154 -4.34 -10.50 2.02
CA PRO A 154 -5.24 -11.13 1.05
C PRO A 154 -6.29 -12.07 1.65
N SER A 155 -5.99 -12.73 2.78
CA SER A 155 -6.97 -13.62 3.43
C SER A 155 -8.13 -12.87 4.08
N LEU A 156 -8.01 -11.55 4.25
CA LEU A 156 -9.03 -10.70 4.85
C LEU A 156 -9.93 -10.04 3.79
N LYS A 157 -9.71 -10.38 2.51
CA LYS A 157 -10.54 -9.87 1.43
C LYS A 157 -12.01 -10.25 1.65
N GLY A 158 -12.89 -9.27 1.56
CA GLY A 158 -14.31 -9.39 1.85
C GLY A 158 -14.69 -9.10 3.30
N ASP A 159 -13.70 -8.95 4.20
CA ASP A 159 -13.91 -8.61 5.60
C ASP A 159 -13.52 -7.16 5.87
N PHE A 160 -14.50 -6.35 6.26
CA PHE A 160 -14.29 -4.92 6.52
C PHE A 160 -13.47 -4.66 7.78
N GLY A 161 -13.46 -5.60 8.74
CA GLY A 161 -12.42 -5.69 9.74
C GLY A 161 -12.27 -4.50 10.71
N ILE A 162 -13.31 -3.68 10.93
CA ILE A 162 -13.27 -2.55 11.87
C ILE A 162 -13.74 -2.98 13.27
N VAL A 163 -13.08 -2.49 14.33
CA VAL A 163 -13.55 -2.72 15.70
C VAL A 163 -14.96 -2.21 15.95
N GLY A 164 -15.76 -3.07 16.58
CA GLY A 164 -17.14 -2.79 16.92
C GLY A 164 -18.10 -2.98 15.76
N VAL A 165 -17.60 -3.27 14.54
CA VAL A 165 -18.44 -3.50 13.38
C VAL A 165 -17.86 -4.57 12.44
N GLY A 166 -18.42 -5.76 12.52
CA GLY A 166 -18.01 -6.95 11.76
C GLY A 166 -18.00 -8.21 12.63
N PRO A 167 -17.89 -9.41 12.03
CA PRO A 167 -17.75 -10.63 12.80
C PRO A 167 -16.40 -10.62 13.53
N THR A 168 -16.45 -10.81 14.86
CA THR A 168 -15.24 -11.03 15.66
C THR A 168 -14.42 -12.18 15.08
N PRO A 169 -13.07 -12.10 15.10
CA PRO A 169 -12.22 -11.08 15.74
C PRO A 169 -11.94 -9.86 14.85
N TYR A 170 -11.81 -8.68 15.46
CA TYR A 170 -11.42 -7.47 14.74
C TYR A 170 -9.91 -7.42 14.50
N TYR A 171 -9.46 -6.91 13.34
CA TYR A 171 -8.04 -6.94 12.96
C TYR A 171 -7.20 -5.78 13.49
N TRP A 172 -7.84 -4.65 13.81
CA TRP A 172 -7.17 -3.47 14.36
C TRP A 172 -8.10 -2.74 15.31
N VAL A 173 -7.57 -2.19 16.40
CA VAL A 173 -8.35 -1.41 17.38
C VAL A 173 -7.69 -0.08 17.69
N ASP A 174 -8.52 0.94 17.86
CA ASP A 174 -8.18 2.17 18.56
C ASP A 174 -8.39 1.91 20.06
N ASP A 175 -7.31 1.76 20.80
CA ASP A 175 -7.37 1.41 22.21
C ASP A 175 -6.46 2.33 23.04
N ALA A 176 -6.91 2.65 24.25
CA ALA A 176 -6.25 3.61 25.11
C ALA A 176 -5.24 2.89 25.99
N TYR A 177 -3.95 3.11 25.71
CA TYR A 177 -2.87 2.61 26.54
C TYR A 177 -2.21 3.78 27.25
N GLU A 178 -1.97 3.66 28.56
CA GLU A 178 -1.15 4.62 29.29
C GLU A 178 0.34 4.44 28.99
N ASN A 179 0.75 3.19 28.78
CA ASN A 179 2.14 2.80 28.58
C ASN A 179 2.24 1.68 27.55
N LEU A 180 3.13 1.82 26.56
CA LEU A 180 3.48 0.78 25.60
C LEU A 180 4.92 0.34 25.84
N THR A 181 5.16 -0.97 25.96
CA THR A 181 6.52 -1.51 26.11
C THR A 181 6.99 -2.10 24.80
N ILE A 182 8.17 -1.70 24.33
CA ILE A 182 8.76 -2.23 23.11
C ILE A 182 9.34 -3.63 23.38
N VAL A 183 8.59 -4.68 23.04
CA VAL A 183 9.04 -6.08 23.17
C VAL A 183 9.77 -6.60 21.93
N THR A 184 9.48 -6.01 20.76
CA THR A 184 10.11 -6.32 19.47
C THR A 184 10.28 -5.02 18.67
N ARG A 185 11.37 -4.89 17.91
CA ARG A 185 11.61 -3.73 17.04
C ARG A 185 11.08 -3.96 15.63
N SER A 186 10.44 -2.95 15.06
CA SER A 186 9.97 -2.85 13.68
C SER A 186 10.45 -1.52 13.08
N PRO A 187 10.32 -1.29 11.75
CA PRO A 187 10.72 -0.02 11.15
C PRO A 187 10.09 1.21 11.81
N VAL A 188 8.86 1.10 12.33
CA VAL A 188 8.17 2.20 13.03
C VAL A 188 8.64 2.42 14.47
N THR A 189 9.34 1.45 15.08
CA THR A 189 9.92 1.56 16.42
C THR A 189 11.45 1.68 16.41
N GLN A 190 12.05 1.98 15.24
CA GLN A 190 13.50 2.05 15.08
C GLN A 190 14.20 3.08 15.99
N ALA A 191 13.48 4.12 16.43
CA ALA A 191 14.00 5.13 17.35
C ALA A 191 14.07 4.66 18.81
N TYR A 192 13.48 3.50 19.14
CA TYR A 192 13.37 2.96 20.50
C TYR A 192 14.19 1.68 20.67
N ASN A 193 14.60 1.43 21.91
CA ASN A 193 15.24 0.19 22.34
C ASN A 193 14.21 -0.81 22.87
N LEU A 194 14.61 -2.09 22.92
CA LEU A 194 13.83 -3.11 23.60
C LEU A 194 13.68 -2.76 25.09
N ASN A 195 12.48 -2.98 25.62
CA ASN A 195 12.03 -2.62 26.97
C ASN A 195 11.85 -1.11 27.22
N ASP A 196 12.03 -0.25 26.21
CA ASP A 196 11.62 1.15 26.35
C ASP A 196 10.12 1.20 26.62
N THR A 197 9.73 2.01 27.59
CA THR A 197 8.33 2.32 27.87
C THR A 197 7.99 3.66 27.25
N ILE A 198 7.11 3.63 26.27
CA ILE A 198 6.54 4.83 25.67
C ILE A 198 5.31 5.20 26.51
N ILE A 199 5.39 6.33 27.19
CA ILE A 199 4.23 6.91 27.86
C ILE A 199 3.33 7.46 26.76
N TYR A 200 2.17 6.85 26.60
CA TYR A 200 1.20 7.23 25.59
C TYR A 200 -0.02 7.74 26.36
N HIS A 201 -0.36 9.02 26.24
CA HIS A 201 -1.53 9.59 26.93
C HIS A 201 -2.74 9.66 25.99
N ASN A 202 -2.83 8.74 25.02
CA ASN A 202 -3.78 8.82 23.92
C ASN A 202 -4.20 7.44 23.39
N VAL A 203 -5.02 7.43 22.34
CA VAL A 203 -5.49 6.25 21.63
C VAL A 203 -4.41 5.76 20.68
N ALA A 204 -3.94 4.53 20.87
CA ALA A 204 -3.01 3.87 19.97
C ALA A 204 -3.77 2.92 19.04
N THR A 205 -3.39 2.91 17.77
CA THR A 205 -3.85 1.89 16.82
C THR A 205 -3.04 0.61 17.05
N VAL A 206 -3.70 -0.44 17.52
CA VAL A 206 -3.10 -1.76 17.73
C VAL A 206 -3.41 -2.65 16.55
N TRP A 207 -2.35 -3.17 15.94
CA TRP A 207 -2.38 -4.22 14.93
C TRP A 207 -2.10 -5.57 15.58
N ASN A 208 -2.72 -6.63 15.06
CA ASN A 208 -2.50 -8.00 15.54
C ASN A 208 -2.78 -8.15 17.05
N ARG A 209 -3.95 -7.70 17.50
CA ARG A 209 -4.45 -7.95 18.86
C ARG A 209 -4.37 -9.46 19.15
N TYR A 210 -3.94 -9.84 20.34
CA TYR A 210 -3.66 -11.25 20.74
C TYR A 210 -4.79 -12.25 20.46
N GLU A 211 -6.03 -11.79 20.24
CA GLU A 211 -7.13 -12.64 19.79
C GLU A 211 -7.03 -13.09 18.32
N LEU A 212 -6.13 -12.49 17.53
CA LEU A 212 -5.92 -12.76 16.10
C LEU A 212 -4.92 -13.89 15.83
N GLU A 213 -3.92 -14.12 16.69
CA GLU A 213 -2.93 -15.21 16.52
C GLU A 213 -3.61 -16.59 16.33
N GLY A 214 -4.76 -16.80 16.97
CA GLY A 214 -5.54 -18.03 16.82
C GLY A 214 -6.26 -18.21 15.47
N LEU A 215 -6.42 -17.13 14.68
CA LEU A 215 -7.18 -17.14 13.42
C LEU A 215 -6.32 -17.02 12.16
N ILE A 216 -5.24 -16.25 12.19
CA ILE A 216 -4.36 -16.04 11.02
C ILE A 216 -3.17 -17.00 10.97
N GLY A 217 -2.98 -17.81 12.02
CA GLY A 217 -1.93 -18.83 12.10
C GLY A 217 -0.59 -18.26 12.60
N PRO A 218 0.36 -19.15 12.99
CA PRO A 218 1.60 -18.77 13.67
C PRO A 218 2.68 -18.16 12.76
N ASP A 219 2.40 -17.99 11.46
CA ASP A 219 3.37 -17.48 10.48
C ASP A 219 3.33 -15.95 10.32
N PHE A 220 2.80 -15.25 11.33
CA PHE A 220 2.85 -13.78 11.51
C PHE A 220 3.56 -13.39 12.79
#